data_AF-A0AAW1N5I7-F1
#
_entry.id   AF-A0AAW1N5I7-F1
#
_cell.length_a   1.000
_cell.length_b   1.000
_cell.length_c   1.000
_cell.angle_alpha   90.00
_cell.angle_beta   90.00
_cell.angle_gamma   90.00
#
_symmetry.space_group_name_H-M   'P 1'
#
loop_
_entity.id
_entity.type
_entity.pdbx_description
1 polymer ?
#
loop_
_entity_poly.entity_id
_entity_poly.type
_entity_poly.pdbx_seq_one_letter_code
_entity_poly.pdbx_strand_id
1 'polypeptide(L)'
;MTDFVHNVIVTNASVDLSCHAGDTGISGFNKTNLDALAEENNSLDTLDCIESHGLASPAMSACVSPASSNGGIYTPELLETFGLNLHRIEKDVQRCDRNYWYFTGENLEKLRNVMCTYVWEHLDIGYMQGIYVWEHLDIGYMQGMCDLVAPLLVVFNDESLTYACFCHLMERMVENFPNGNAMDCHFANMRSLIQILDSEMYELMHSHGDYTHFYFCYRWFLLDFKRELVYSDVYATWEVIWAAQHVSSTHFVLFLALALLETYRDIILSNSMDFTDIIKFFNEMAERHNAAAVLGLARDLVLQLQLLIENK
;
A
#
# COMPACT_ATOMS: atom_id res chain seq x y z
N MET A 1 36.50 28.37 16.58
CA MET A 1 36.07 28.62 17.97
C MET A 1 35.01 29.70 17.87
N THR A 2 33.77 29.26 17.83
CA THR A 2 32.57 30.05 17.48
C THR A 2 31.42 29.33 18.16
N ASP A 3 30.72 30.03 19.05
CA ASP A 3 29.86 29.39 20.05
C ASP A 3 28.53 28.90 19.47
N PHE A 4 28.17 27.65 19.78
CA PHE A 4 26.84 27.11 19.55
C PHE A 4 25.93 27.51 20.72
N VAL A 5 24.98 28.43 20.48
CA VAL A 5 23.95 28.78 21.45
C VAL A 5 22.85 27.70 21.40
N HIS A 6 22.75 26.92 22.47
CA HIS A 6 21.80 25.81 22.57
C HIS A 6 20.43 26.34 23.04
N ASN A 7 19.54 26.66 22.11
CA ASN A 7 18.15 27.03 22.42
C ASN A 7 17.35 25.76 22.76
N VAL A 8 17.37 25.37 24.03
CA VAL A 8 16.50 24.30 24.56
C VAL A 8 15.09 24.86 24.75
N ILE A 9 14.14 24.43 23.92
CA ILE A 9 12.72 24.71 24.14
C ILE A 9 12.17 23.67 25.12
N VAL A 10 12.02 24.06 26.38
CA VAL A 10 11.32 23.26 27.39
C VAL A 10 9.83 23.60 27.35
N THR A 11 9.01 22.68 26.85
CA THR A 11 7.56 22.74 27.02
C THR A 11 7.18 22.00 28.30
N ASN A 12 6.57 22.70 29.25
CA ASN A 12 5.99 22.05 30.44
C ASN A 12 4.68 21.36 30.05
N ALA A 13 4.47 20.13 30.52
CA ALA A 13 3.22 19.41 30.32
C ALA A 13 2.07 20.13 31.06
N SER A 14 0.95 20.34 30.36
CA SER A 14 -0.30 20.77 31.02
C SER A 14 -0.90 19.60 31.78
N VAL A 15 -1.36 19.87 33.01
CA VAL A 15 -1.90 18.86 33.92
C VAL A 15 -3.41 19.09 34.03
N ASP A 16 -4.21 18.20 33.45
CA ASP A 16 -5.67 18.24 33.62
C ASP A 16 -6.12 17.28 34.73
N LEU A 17 -6.84 17.83 35.70
CA LEU A 17 -7.33 17.14 36.89
C LEU A 17 -8.82 16.81 36.73
N SER A 18 -9.19 15.60 37.14
CA SER A 18 -10.51 14.98 36.98
C SER A 18 -11.70 15.69 37.65
N CYS A 19 -12.90 15.55 37.07
CA CYS A 19 -14.18 15.52 37.81
C CYS A 19 -15.21 14.55 37.17
N HIS A 20 -16.17 14.05 37.97
CA HIS A 20 -16.95 12.81 37.75
C HIS A 20 -18.47 13.01 37.62
N ALA A 21 -19.18 11.92 37.22
CA ALA A 21 -20.65 11.67 37.23
C ALA A 21 -21.50 12.47 36.21
N GLY A 22 -22.61 12.00 35.60
CA GLY A 22 -23.41 10.75 35.58
C GLY A 22 -24.74 11.05 34.81
N ASP A 23 -25.64 10.13 34.42
CA ASP A 23 -25.72 8.65 34.49
C ASP A 23 -26.90 8.16 33.57
N THR A 24 -27.08 6.84 33.42
CA THR A 24 -28.24 6.06 32.90
C THR A 24 -28.40 5.83 31.39
N GLY A 25 -28.92 4.66 31.00
CA GLY A 25 -29.14 4.25 29.58
C GLY A 25 -30.47 3.51 29.37
N ILE A 26 -30.68 2.87 28.20
CA ILE A 26 -31.72 1.84 27.94
C ILE A 26 -31.49 1.13 26.57
N SER A 27 -32.21 0.03 26.32
CA SER A 27 -31.92 -1.10 25.41
C SER A 27 -32.22 -0.96 23.91
N GLY A 28 -31.26 -1.47 23.11
CA GLY A 28 -31.30 -2.37 21.92
C GLY A 28 -32.56 -2.69 21.08
N PHE A 29 -32.31 -2.98 19.78
CA PHE A 29 -33.10 -3.89 18.92
C PHE A 29 -32.26 -4.45 17.75
N ASN A 30 -32.60 -5.65 17.24
CA ASN A 30 -31.94 -6.34 16.12
C ASN A 30 -32.70 -6.17 14.79
N LYS A 31 -32.00 -6.07 13.63
CA LYS A 31 -32.04 -7.05 12.49
C LYS A 31 -31.42 -6.58 11.15
N THR A 32 -30.69 -7.50 10.49
CA THR A 32 -30.62 -7.86 9.04
C THR A 32 -31.14 -6.86 7.99
N ASN A 33 -30.44 -6.54 6.88
CA ASN A 33 -30.11 -7.45 5.76
C ASN A 33 -29.19 -6.80 4.70
N LEU A 34 -28.76 -7.57 3.69
CA LEU A 34 -28.15 -7.10 2.43
C LEU A 34 -29.16 -6.33 1.56
N ASP A 35 -28.75 -5.30 0.80
CA ASP A 35 -28.38 -5.41 -0.64
C ASP A 35 -28.02 -4.03 -1.25
N ALA A 36 -27.66 -4.01 -2.55
CA ALA A 36 -26.95 -2.93 -3.23
C ALA A 36 -27.81 -1.81 -3.88
N LEU A 37 -27.11 -0.75 -4.32
CA LEU A 37 -27.27 0.08 -5.54
C LEU A 37 -27.43 1.61 -5.37
N ALA A 38 -26.88 2.27 -6.40
CA ALA A 38 -27.23 3.57 -6.98
C ALA A 38 -26.74 4.88 -6.33
N GLU A 39 -26.02 5.65 -7.15
CA GLU A 39 -25.81 7.09 -7.01
C GLU A 39 -27.12 7.84 -7.33
N GLU A 40 -27.45 8.89 -6.56
CA GLU A 40 -28.35 9.94 -7.04
C GLU A 40 -27.74 11.32 -6.75
N ASN A 41 -27.45 12.05 -7.84
CA ASN A 41 -27.28 13.50 -7.78
C ASN A 41 -28.63 14.15 -7.47
N ASN A 42 -28.67 15.09 -6.52
CA ASN A 42 -29.75 16.07 -6.47
C ASN A 42 -29.23 17.45 -6.08
N SER A 43 -29.21 18.34 -7.07
CA SER A 43 -28.98 19.77 -6.93
C SER A 43 -30.19 20.43 -6.26
N LEU A 44 -29.97 21.37 -5.34
CA LEU A 44 -30.99 22.36 -4.99
C LEU A 44 -30.37 23.60 -4.32
N ASP A 45 -30.12 24.62 -5.15
CA ASP A 45 -30.14 26.01 -4.69
C ASP A 45 -31.57 26.33 -4.20
N THR A 46 -31.70 26.94 -3.01
CA THR A 46 -32.70 27.98 -2.73
C THR A 46 -32.24 28.75 -1.50
N LEU A 47 -32.01 30.06 -1.65
CA LEU A 47 -31.83 30.96 -0.51
C LEU A 47 -33.19 31.19 0.18
N ASP A 48 -33.18 31.31 1.50
CA ASP A 48 -34.18 32.14 2.18
C ASP A 48 -33.54 32.95 3.31
N CYS A 49 -33.84 34.25 3.33
CA CYS A 49 -33.31 35.21 4.30
C CYS A 49 -34.21 35.25 5.55
N ILE A 50 -33.61 35.24 6.73
CA ILE A 50 -34.33 35.54 7.98
C ILE A 50 -33.78 36.83 8.59
N GLU A 51 -34.64 37.84 8.70
CA GLU A 51 -34.30 39.16 9.23
C GLU A 51 -34.03 39.14 10.75
N SER A 52 -33.05 39.93 11.18
CA SER A 52 -32.62 40.02 12.56
C SER A 52 -33.46 41.04 13.36
N HIS A 53 -34.27 40.56 14.31
CA HIS A 53 -34.75 41.37 15.43
C HIS A 53 -33.94 41.06 16.69
N GLY A 54 -33.14 42.04 17.13
CA GLY A 54 -32.14 41.83 18.18
C GLY A 54 -32.64 41.99 19.61
N LEU A 55 -31.97 41.32 20.55
CA LEU A 55 -31.94 41.64 21.99
C LEU A 55 -30.69 41.02 22.66
N ALA A 56 -29.81 41.89 23.15
CA ALA A 56 -28.74 41.70 24.17
C ALA A 56 -27.92 40.39 24.21
N SER A 57 -26.64 40.48 23.82
CA SER A 57 -25.61 39.45 24.08
C SER A 57 -25.11 39.44 25.54
N PRO A 58 -24.83 38.26 26.12
CA PRO A 58 -23.82 38.11 27.18
C PRO A 58 -22.40 38.08 26.58
N ALA A 59 -21.39 38.36 27.40
CA ALA A 59 -20.02 38.58 26.93
C ALA A 59 -19.36 37.33 26.31
N MET A 60 -18.82 37.47 25.10
CA MET A 60 -17.88 36.51 24.52
C MET A 60 -16.57 36.50 25.33
N SER A 61 -16.08 35.30 25.65
CA SER A 61 -14.75 35.13 26.25
C SER A 61 -13.67 35.58 25.27
N ALA A 62 -12.88 36.58 25.66
CA ALA A 62 -11.75 37.08 24.86
C ALA A 62 -10.51 36.18 25.00
N CYS A 63 -10.65 34.88 24.75
CA CYS A 63 -9.51 34.00 24.51
C CYS A 63 -8.99 34.24 23.08
N VAL A 64 -8.03 35.16 22.97
CA VAL A 64 -7.31 35.41 21.71
C VAL A 64 -6.42 34.20 21.42
N SER A 65 -6.91 33.28 20.58
CA SER A 65 -6.11 32.18 20.04
C SER A 65 -4.88 32.75 19.30
N PRO A 66 -3.63 32.32 19.60
CA PRO A 66 -2.44 32.87 18.94
C PRO A 66 -2.33 32.60 17.42
N ALA A 67 -3.23 31.79 16.87
CA ALA A 67 -3.19 31.29 15.49
C ALA A 67 -4.41 31.79 14.66
N SER A 68 -4.54 33.11 14.49
CA SER A 68 -5.41 33.69 13.45
C SER A 68 -5.05 35.15 13.17
N SER A 69 -4.21 35.40 12.15
CA SER A 69 -4.09 36.71 11.47
C SER A 69 -3.13 36.73 10.28
N ASN A 70 -2.17 35.80 10.22
CA ASN A 70 -1.45 35.45 8.98
C ASN A 70 -1.89 34.05 8.54
N GLY A 71 -1.95 33.82 7.22
CA GLY A 71 -2.40 32.54 6.64
C GLY A 71 -1.58 31.34 7.15
N GLY A 72 -2.20 30.15 7.09
CA GLY A 72 -1.54 28.91 7.50
C GLY A 72 -0.20 28.68 6.79
N ILE A 73 0.72 27.98 7.47
CA ILE A 73 2.05 27.63 6.94
C ILE A 73 1.93 26.77 5.67
N TYR A 74 0.82 26.05 5.52
CA TYR A 74 0.50 25.17 4.40
C TYR A 74 -0.66 25.74 3.59
N THR A 75 -0.64 25.49 2.28
CA THR A 75 -1.73 25.89 1.37
C THR A 75 -2.99 25.07 1.62
N PRO A 76 -4.20 25.62 1.41
CA PRO A 76 -5.46 24.86 1.52
C PRO A 76 -5.47 23.60 0.65
N GLU A 77 -4.91 23.68 -0.56
CA GLU A 77 -4.87 22.59 -1.53
C GLU A 77 -3.99 21.42 -1.06
N LEU A 78 -2.87 21.71 -0.40
CA LEU A 78 -2.01 20.69 0.22
C LEU A 78 -2.71 20.01 1.40
N LEU A 79 -3.42 20.79 2.24
CA LEU A 79 -4.17 20.25 3.37
C LEU A 79 -5.37 19.40 2.92
N GLU A 80 -6.08 19.79 1.86
CA GLU A 80 -7.14 18.99 1.24
C GLU A 80 -6.58 17.69 0.66
N THR A 81 -5.48 17.78 -0.10
CA THR A 81 -4.80 16.61 -0.69
C THR A 81 -4.31 15.65 0.39
N PHE A 82 -3.70 16.15 1.47
CA PHE A 82 -3.31 15.30 2.59
C PHE A 82 -4.54 14.68 3.30
N GLY A 83 -5.61 15.44 3.52
CA GLY A 83 -6.86 14.93 4.12
C GLY A 83 -7.50 13.79 3.31
N LEU A 84 -7.52 13.91 1.97
CA LEU A 84 -7.98 12.85 1.07
C LEU A 84 -7.12 11.59 1.17
N ASN A 85 -5.79 11.74 1.31
CA ASN A 85 -4.88 10.62 1.47
C ASN A 85 -4.97 9.98 2.86
N LEU A 86 -5.10 10.78 3.92
CA LEU A 86 -5.31 10.30 5.30
C LEU A 86 -6.57 9.42 5.38
N HIS A 87 -7.67 9.84 4.75
CA HIS A 87 -8.90 9.04 4.70
C HIS A 87 -8.74 7.70 3.96
N ARG A 88 -7.83 7.62 2.97
CA ARG A 88 -7.47 6.36 2.29
C ARG A 88 -6.59 5.48 3.20
N ILE A 89 -5.60 6.07 3.88
CA ILE A 89 -4.75 5.38 4.85
C ILE A 89 -5.59 4.75 5.96
N GLU A 90 -6.51 5.50 6.57
CA GLU A 90 -7.35 5.00 7.66
C GLU A 90 -8.21 3.79 7.26
N LYS A 91 -8.82 3.84 6.06
CA LYS A 91 -9.57 2.71 5.49
C LYS A 91 -8.69 1.49 5.26
N ASP A 92 -7.47 1.69 4.79
CA ASP A 92 -6.55 0.61 4.45
C ASP A 92 -5.91 -0.01 5.69
N VAL A 93 -5.54 0.79 6.69
CA VAL A 93 -5.09 0.32 8.00
C VAL A 93 -6.15 -0.55 8.67
N GLN A 94 -7.43 -0.14 8.67
CA GLN A 94 -8.52 -0.92 9.28
C GLN A 94 -8.75 -2.29 8.63
N ARG A 95 -8.39 -2.46 7.35
CA ARG A 95 -8.52 -3.74 6.62
C ARG A 95 -7.20 -4.52 6.51
N CYS A 96 -6.06 -3.88 6.76
CA CYS A 96 -4.73 -4.49 6.64
C CYS A 96 -4.58 -5.66 7.61
N ASP A 97 -4.43 -6.87 7.05
CA ASP A 97 -4.05 -8.11 7.73
C ASP A 97 -4.76 -8.35 9.07
N ARG A 98 -6.03 -7.92 9.19
CA ARG A 98 -6.82 -7.88 10.44
C ARG A 98 -6.99 -9.21 11.17
N ASN A 99 -6.69 -10.33 10.51
CA ASN A 99 -6.74 -11.68 11.07
C ASN A 99 -5.37 -12.11 11.65
N TYR A 100 -4.30 -11.37 11.35
CA TYR A 100 -2.96 -11.61 11.85
C TYR A 100 -2.79 -10.94 13.21
N TRP A 101 -2.33 -11.71 14.20
CA TRP A 101 -2.34 -11.37 15.63
C TRP A 101 -1.71 -10.01 15.97
N TYR A 102 -0.74 -9.55 15.17
CA TYR A 102 0.02 -8.34 15.43
C TYR A 102 -0.80 -7.05 15.21
N PHE A 103 -1.73 -7.02 14.26
CA PHE A 103 -2.45 -5.82 13.84
C PHE A 103 -3.66 -5.52 14.72
N THR A 104 -3.38 -5.21 15.99
CA THR A 104 -4.39 -4.83 16.98
C THR A 104 -3.95 -3.59 17.77
N GLY A 105 -4.92 -2.74 18.15
CA GLY A 105 -4.70 -1.57 18.99
C GLY A 105 -3.56 -0.66 18.53
N GLU A 106 -2.56 -0.49 19.40
CA GLU A 106 -1.35 0.32 19.21
C GLU A 106 -0.62 0.02 17.88
N ASN A 107 -0.60 -1.23 17.42
CA ASN A 107 0.15 -1.58 16.21
C ASN A 107 -0.55 -1.14 14.90
N LEU A 108 -1.88 -0.97 14.91
CA LEU A 108 -2.59 -0.31 13.82
C LEU A 108 -2.32 1.20 13.81
N GLU A 109 -2.15 1.81 14.98
CA GLU A 109 -1.72 3.19 15.11
C GLU A 109 -0.28 3.40 14.60
N LYS A 110 0.65 2.50 14.92
CA LYS A 110 2.00 2.50 14.32
C LYS A 110 1.97 2.42 12.79
N LEU A 111 1.15 1.52 12.25
CA LEU A 111 0.99 1.37 10.80
C LEU A 111 0.44 2.65 10.15
N ARG A 112 -0.57 3.27 10.78
CA ARG A 112 -1.10 4.58 10.38
C ARG A 112 -0.01 5.65 10.42
N ASN A 113 0.75 5.76 11.51
CA ASN A 113 1.78 6.78 11.70
C ASN A 113 2.88 6.69 10.63
N VAL A 114 3.40 5.48 10.35
CA VAL A 114 4.40 5.26 9.29
C VAL A 114 3.85 5.65 7.92
N MET A 115 2.62 5.23 7.58
CA MET A 115 1.98 5.60 6.32
C MET A 115 1.73 7.10 6.19
N CYS A 116 1.26 7.76 7.25
CA CYS A 116 1.02 9.20 7.27
C CYS A 116 2.32 10.00 7.13
N THR A 117 3.38 9.59 7.82
CA THR A 117 4.70 10.23 7.72
C THR A 117 5.29 10.08 6.33
N TYR A 118 5.22 8.88 5.73
CA TYR A 118 5.65 8.68 4.35
C TYR A 118 4.90 9.61 3.40
N VAL A 119 3.56 9.60 3.43
CA VAL A 119 2.76 10.41 2.51
C VAL A 119 2.93 11.91 2.76
N TRP A 120 3.09 12.35 4.00
CA TRP A 120 3.35 13.76 4.30
C TRP A 120 4.66 14.25 3.69
N GLU A 121 5.75 13.48 3.85
CA GLU A 121 7.09 13.84 3.34
C GLU A 121 7.22 13.71 1.81
N HIS A 122 6.31 12.97 1.14
CA HIS A 122 6.33 12.72 -0.31
C HIS A 122 5.14 13.32 -1.09
N LEU A 123 4.26 14.08 -0.44
CA LEU A 123 3.40 15.04 -1.15
C LEU A 123 4.25 16.23 -1.61
N ASP A 124 3.81 16.95 -2.65
CA ASP A 124 4.52 18.13 -3.18
C ASP A 124 4.50 19.32 -2.20
N ILE A 125 5.31 19.23 -1.14
CA ILE A 125 5.66 20.35 -0.27
C ILE A 125 6.78 21.15 -0.97
N GLY A 126 6.45 21.73 -2.12
CA GLY A 126 7.39 22.49 -2.97
C GLY A 126 8.05 23.72 -2.33
N TYR A 127 7.82 23.99 -1.04
CA TYR A 127 8.38 25.10 -0.28
C TYR A 127 8.63 24.77 1.22
N MET A 128 9.55 23.84 1.57
CA MET A 128 10.41 24.10 2.76
C MET A 128 11.70 23.28 2.96
N GLN A 129 12.15 22.43 2.02
CA GLN A 129 13.45 21.77 2.17
C GLN A 129 14.31 21.85 0.91
N GLY A 130 15.35 22.68 0.97
CA GLY A 130 16.37 22.84 -0.09
C GLY A 130 17.34 21.66 -0.16
N ILE A 131 16.80 20.44 -0.20
CA ILE A 131 17.53 19.17 -0.30
C ILE A 131 17.04 18.50 -1.60
N TYR A 132 17.84 18.67 -2.66
CA TYR A 132 17.62 18.09 -3.99
C TYR A 132 17.80 16.56 -3.97
N VAL A 133 16.84 15.81 -3.43
CA VAL A 133 16.87 14.33 -3.39
C VAL A 133 15.64 13.71 -4.06
N TRP A 134 14.48 14.38 -4.03
CA TRP A 134 13.24 13.86 -4.60
C TRP A 134 12.71 14.80 -5.70
N GLU A 135 13.05 14.49 -6.95
CA GLU A 135 12.61 15.26 -8.12
C GLU A 135 11.14 14.92 -8.43
N HIS A 136 10.22 15.81 -8.00
CA HIS A 136 8.79 15.82 -8.37
C HIS A 136 8.05 14.47 -8.28
N LEU A 137 8.22 13.77 -7.16
CA LEU A 137 7.48 12.56 -6.87
C LEU A 137 6.12 12.92 -6.22
N ASP A 138 5.14 13.34 -7.02
CA ASP A 138 3.76 13.62 -6.56
C ASP A 138 3.02 12.31 -6.19
N ILE A 139 3.43 11.72 -5.07
CA ILE A 139 2.99 10.40 -4.62
C ILE A 139 2.31 10.54 -3.26
N GLY A 140 1.01 10.78 -3.35
CA GLY A 140 0.07 10.50 -2.27
C GLY A 140 -0.03 9.00 -1.96
N TYR A 141 -1.00 8.65 -1.10
CA TYR A 141 -1.28 7.27 -0.75
C TYR A 141 -1.78 6.46 -1.96
N MET A 142 -1.08 5.37 -2.26
CA MET A 142 -1.47 4.38 -3.27
C MET A 142 -1.90 3.07 -2.61
N GLN A 143 -3.01 2.51 -3.08
CA GLN A 143 -3.54 1.25 -2.55
C GLN A 143 -2.52 0.13 -2.75
N GLY A 144 -2.17 -0.56 -1.66
CA GLY A 144 -1.12 -1.58 -1.62
C GLY A 144 0.10 -1.19 -0.80
N MET A 145 0.37 0.10 -0.59
CA MET A 145 1.47 0.57 0.27
C MET A 145 1.34 0.06 1.71
N CYS A 146 0.12 0.00 2.24
CA CYS A 146 -0.16 -0.58 3.56
C CYS A 146 0.28 -2.05 3.67
N ASP A 147 0.12 -2.81 2.60
CA ASP A 147 0.51 -4.23 2.51
C ASP A 147 2.04 -4.38 2.50
N LEU A 148 2.76 -3.41 1.93
CA LEU A 148 4.23 -3.36 1.89
C LEU A 148 4.86 -2.94 3.23
N VAL A 149 4.23 -2.00 3.98
CA VAL A 149 4.71 -1.62 5.32
C VAL A 149 4.50 -2.74 6.34
N ALA A 150 3.38 -3.46 6.25
CA ALA A 150 2.97 -4.43 7.25
C ALA A 150 4.06 -5.48 7.62
N PRO A 151 4.74 -6.16 6.68
CA PRO A 151 5.88 -7.03 6.96
C PRO A 151 7.01 -6.36 7.75
N LEU A 152 7.41 -5.15 7.34
CA LEU A 152 8.50 -4.39 7.97
C LEU A 152 8.12 -4.04 9.42
N LEU A 153 6.88 -3.58 9.64
CA LEU A 153 6.42 -3.21 10.97
C LEU A 153 6.37 -4.42 11.92
N VAL A 154 5.98 -5.60 11.43
CA VAL A 154 5.99 -6.84 12.23
C VAL A 154 7.42 -7.27 12.59
N VAL A 155 8.41 -7.03 11.72
CA VAL A 155 9.83 -7.35 11.99
C VAL A 155 10.45 -6.39 12.99
N PHE A 156 10.30 -5.08 12.78
CA PHE A 156 10.99 -4.07 13.57
C PHE A 156 10.25 -3.68 14.85
N ASN A 157 8.91 -3.68 14.85
CA ASN A 157 8.05 -3.17 15.93
C ASN A 157 8.45 -1.76 16.41
N ASP A 158 9.00 -0.95 15.52
CA ASP A 158 9.47 0.41 15.74
C ASP A 158 9.10 1.28 14.52
N GLU A 159 8.43 2.40 14.75
CA GLU A 159 7.94 3.27 13.67
C GLU A 159 9.08 3.87 12.84
N SER A 160 10.20 4.26 13.47
CA SER A 160 11.29 4.97 12.81
C SER A 160 12.12 4.04 11.92
N LEU A 161 12.44 2.83 12.41
CA LEU A 161 13.10 1.79 11.61
C LEU A 161 12.19 1.31 10.48
N THR A 162 10.90 1.09 10.77
CA THR A 162 9.93 0.70 9.75
C THR A 162 9.82 1.75 8.64
N TYR A 163 9.71 3.03 9.00
CA TYR A 163 9.66 4.15 8.04
C TYR A 163 10.94 4.20 7.18
N ALA A 164 12.13 4.16 7.80
CA ALA A 164 13.39 4.23 7.07
C ALA A 164 13.56 3.06 6.07
N CYS A 165 13.22 1.83 6.49
CA CYS A 165 13.21 0.68 5.59
C CYS A 165 12.11 0.76 4.53
N PHE A 166 10.96 1.37 4.84
CA PHE A 166 9.87 1.53 3.89
C PHE A 166 10.20 2.53 2.78
N CYS A 167 10.90 3.63 3.08
CA CYS A 167 11.38 4.55 2.05
C CYS A 167 12.22 3.83 1.00
N HIS A 168 13.22 3.04 1.42
CA HIS A 168 14.05 2.23 0.52
C HIS A 168 13.28 1.11 -0.19
N LEU A 169 12.24 0.54 0.42
CA LEU A 169 11.34 -0.39 -0.27
C LEU A 169 10.55 0.32 -1.38
N MET A 170 10.05 1.52 -1.11
CA MET A 170 9.29 2.31 -2.09
C MET A 170 10.17 2.82 -3.24
N GLU A 171 11.43 3.20 -3.01
CA GLU A 171 12.40 3.52 -4.09
C GLU A 171 12.46 2.42 -5.17
N ARG A 172 12.29 1.15 -4.78
CA ARG A 172 12.25 0.00 -5.69
C ARG A 172 10.84 -0.29 -6.23
N MET A 173 9.80 -0.16 -5.40
CA MET A 173 8.43 -0.57 -5.74
C MET A 173 7.62 0.51 -6.47
N VAL A 174 8.04 1.78 -6.43
CA VAL A 174 7.27 2.92 -6.95
C VAL A 174 6.85 2.79 -8.41
N GLU A 175 7.75 2.26 -9.26
CA GLU A 175 7.48 2.06 -10.70
C GLU A 175 6.43 0.98 -11.00
N ASN A 176 6.05 0.15 -10.02
CA ASN A 176 5.00 -0.87 -10.17
C ASN A 176 3.59 -0.32 -9.92
N PHE A 177 3.46 0.87 -9.34
CA PHE A 177 2.18 1.53 -9.09
C PHE A 177 1.67 2.27 -10.34
N PRO A 178 0.38 2.67 -10.41
CA PRO A 178 -0.25 3.16 -11.65
C PRO A 178 0.37 4.38 -12.34
N ASN A 179 1.25 5.13 -11.66
CA ASN A 179 1.96 6.29 -12.23
C ASN A 179 3.33 5.89 -12.83
N GLY A 180 3.81 4.67 -12.59
CA GLY A 180 5.07 4.13 -13.08
C GLY A 180 4.92 3.24 -14.31
N ASN A 181 6.04 2.84 -14.92
CA ASN A 181 6.06 2.12 -16.20
C ASN A 181 6.49 0.64 -16.10
N ALA A 182 6.86 0.14 -14.92
CA ALA A 182 7.46 -1.19 -14.80
C ALA A 182 6.47 -2.34 -15.01
N MET A 183 5.18 -2.15 -14.71
CA MET A 183 4.18 -3.21 -14.81
C MET A 183 3.98 -3.72 -16.26
N ASP A 184 3.92 -2.82 -17.23
CA ASP A 184 3.82 -3.19 -18.65
C ASP A 184 5.07 -3.96 -19.12
N CYS A 185 6.26 -3.53 -18.66
CA CYS A 185 7.50 -4.26 -18.90
C CYS A 185 7.48 -5.66 -18.25
N HIS A 186 6.95 -5.80 -17.03
CA HIS A 186 6.80 -7.11 -16.39
C HIS A 186 5.88 -8.03 -17.18
N PHE A 187 4.73 -7.56 -17.66
CA PHE A 187 3.82 -8.37 -18.48
C PHE A 187 4.39 -8.74 -19.85
N ALA A 188 5.10 -7.82 -20.52
CA ALA A 188 5.80 -8.10 -21.76
C ALA A 188 6.87 -9.19 -21.55
N ASN A 189 7.69 -9.06 -20.50
CA ASN A 189 8.76 -10.01 -20.19
C ASN A 189 8.21 -11.38 -19.74
N MET A 190 7.14 -11.43 -18.95
CA MET A 190 6.45 -12.68 -18.60
C MET A 190 5.96 -13.42 -19.84
N ARG A 191 5.35 -12.70 -20.79
CA ARG A 191 4.89 -13.27 -22.07
C ARG A 191 6.04 -13.93 -22.82
N SER A 192 7.17 -13.24 -22.94
CA SER A 192 8.37 -13.77 -23.61
C SER A 192 9.01 -14.94 -22.85
N LEU A 193 9.06 -14.91 -21.52
CA LEU A 193 9.60 -16.01 -20.72
C LEU A 193 8.78 -17.29 -20.88
N ILE A 194 7.45 -17.20 -20.77
CA ILE A 194 6.57 -18.36 -20.96
C ILE A 194 6.67 -18.86 -22.41
N GLN A 195 6.68 -17.98 -23.41
CA GLN A 195 6.86 -18.38 -24.81
C GLN A 195 8.17 -19.15 -25.08
N ILE A 196 9.24 -18.85 -24.34
CA ILE A 196 10.57 -19.48 -24.51
C ILE A 196 10.69 -20.78 -23.70
N LEU A 197 10.11 -20.82 -22.49
CA LEU A 197 10.32 -21.90 -21.52
C LEU A 197 9.17 -22.93 -21.51
N ASP A 198 7.94 -22.53 -21.80
CA ASP A 198 6.76 -23.39 -21.88
C ASP A 198 5.78 -22.96 -22.99
N SER A 199 6.05 -23.45 -24.21
CA SER A 199 5.22 -23.16 -25.37
C SER A 199 3.79 -23.70 -25.29
N GLU A 200 3.54 -24.78 -24.53
CA GLU A 200 2.21 -25.38 -24.39
C GLU A 200 1.32 -24.50 -23.49
N MET A 201 1.86 -24.00 -22.37
CA MET A 201 1.17 -23.01 -21.54
C MET A 201 0.94 -21.69 -22.31
N TYR A 202 1.92 -21.25 -23.11
CA TYR A 202 1.75 -20.10 -24.00
C TYR A 202 0.59 -20.30 -24.98
N GLU A 203 0.51 -21.47 -25.63
CA GLU A 203 -0.56 -21.80 -26.57
C GLU A 203 -1.95 -21.91 -25.89
N LEU A 204 -2.03 -22.49 -24.68
CA LEU A 204 -3.29 -22.51 -23.92
C LEU A 204 -3.77 -21.09 -23.62
N MET A 205 -2.89 -20.22 -23.11
CA MET A 205 -3.23 -18.83 -22.79
C MET A 205 -3.59 -18.03 -24.05
N HIS A 206 -2.96 -18.32 -25.19
CA HIS A 206 -3.28 -17.65 -26.46
C HIS A 206 -4.59 -18.13 -27.09
N SER A 207 -4.99 -19.39 -26.87
CA SER A 207 -6.22 -19.93 -27.46
C SER A 207 -7.52 -19.44 -26.79
N HIS A 208 -7.43 -18.88 -25.58
CA HIS A 208 -8.60 -18.45 -24.79
C HIS A 208 -8.92 -16.94 -24.83
N GLY A 209 -8.17 -16.11 -25.58
CA GLY A 209 -8.59 -14.71 -25.79
C GLY A 209 -7.56 -13.73 -26.32
N ASP A 210 -8.03 -12.50 -26.55
CA ASP A 210 -7.23 -11.35 -26.96
C ASP A 210 -6.42 -10.81 -25.77
N TYR A 211 -5.11 -11.08 -25.80
CA TYR A 211 -3.97 -10.53 -25.05
C TYR A 211 -4.06 -10.07 -23.58
N THR A 212 -5.19 -10.23 -22.86
CA THR A 212 -5.40 -9.84 -21.46
C THR A 212 -4.15 -10.10 -20.61
N HIS A 213 -3.48 -9.01 -20.24
CA HIS A 213 -2.00 -8.95 -20.18
C HIS A 213 -1.40 -9.57 -18.93
N PHE A 214 -1.54 -10.89 -18.75
CA PHE A 214 -1.07 -11.58 -17.54
C PHE A 214 -1.59 -10.95 -16.24
N TYR A 215 -2.75 -10.27 -16.28
CA TYR A 215 -3.28 -9.49 -15.16
C TYR A 215 -3.47 -10.29 -13.86
N PHE A 216 -3.53 -11.63 -13.94
CA PHE A 216 -3.50 -12.50 -12.77
C PHE A 216 -2.26 -12.29 -11.88
N CYS A 217 -1.10 -11.92 -12.45
CA CYS A 217 0.12 -11.61 -11.72
C CYS A 217 0.32 -10.11 -11.43
N TYR A 218 -0.64 -9.23 -11.75
CA TYR A 218 -0.57 -7.80 -11.41
C TYR A 218 -0.33 -7.59 -9.90
N ARG A 219 -1.12 -8.27 -9.07
CA ARG A 219 -0.99 -8.21 -7.60
C ARG A 219 0.34 -8.76 -7.10
N TRP A 220 0.89 -9.75 -7.81
CA TRP A 220 2.17 -10.38 -7.46
C TRP A 220 3.32 -9.40 -7.58
N PHE A 221 3.41 -8.66 -8.69
CA PHE A 221 4.45 -7.65 -8.91
C PHE A 221 4.20 -6.35 -8.14
N LEU A 222 2.94 -5.94 -7.97
CA LEU A 222 2.61 -4.74 -7.20
C LEU A 222 3.04 -4.85 -5.72
N LEU A 223 2.96 -6.06 -5.16
CA LEU A 223 3.11 -6.29 -3.71
C LEU A 223 4.23 -7.28 -3.35
N ASP A 224 5.11 -7.62 -4.29
CA ASP A 224 6.12 -8.68 -4.17
C ASP A 224 5.57 -9.94 -3.47
N PHE A 225 4.50 -10.49 -4.04
CA PHE A 225 3.84 -11.73 -3.60
C PHE A 225 3.29 -11.72 -2.15
N LYS A 226 3.26 -10.57 -1.46
CA LYS A 226 2.74 -10.41 -0.08
C LYS A 226 1.32 -10.94 0.14
N ARG A 227 0.50 -10.98 -0.92
CA ARG A 227 -0.88 -11.45 -0.89
C ARG A 227 -1.03 -12.93 -1.27
N GLU A 228 0.05 -13.58 -1.67
CA GLU A 228 0.08 -15.00 -2.04
C GLU A 228 0.77 -15.88 -0.99
N LEU A 229 1.51 -15.26 -0.05
CA LEU A 229 2.41 -15.94 0.88
C LEU A 229 2.10 -15.58 2.34
N VAL A 230 2.26 -16.55 3.23
CA VAL A 230 2.23 -16.32 4.69
C VAL A 230 3.47 -15.53 5.14
N TYR A 231 3.37 -14.83 6.27
CA TYR A 231 4.43 -13.93 6.75
C TYR A 231 5.85 -14.51 6.77
N SER A 232 6.04 -15.75 7.25
CA SER A 232 7.36 -16.42 7.23
C SER A 232 7.97 -16.50 5.83
N ASP A 233 7.11 -16.74 4.85
CA ASP A 233 7.46 -17.04 3.47
C ASP A 233 7.64 -15.75 2.67
N VAL A 234 6.89 -14.69 3.03
CA VAL A 234 7.12 -13.32 2.56
C VAL A 234 8.53 -12.87 2.91
N TYR A 235 8.97 -13.05 4.16
CA TYR A 235 10.31 -12.65 4.59
C TYR A 235 11.40 -13.37 3.78
N ALA A 236 11.36 -14.70 3.73
CA ALA A 236 12.32 -15.48 2.95
C ALA A 236 12.29 -15.15 1.45
N THR A 237 11.11 -14.84 0.90
CA THR A 237 10.94 -14.44 -0.50
C THR A 237 11.55 -13.08 -0.78
N TRP A 238 11.30 -12.09 0.08
CA TRP A 238 11.84 -10.74 -0.06
C TRP A 238 13.37 -10.72 0.10
N GLU A 239 13.91 -11.43 1.09
CA GLU A 239 15.36 -11.62 1.24
C GLU A 239 16.00 -12.21 -0.03
N VAL A 240 15.35 -13.19 -0.67
CA VAL A 240 15.83 -13.78 -1.92
C VAL A 240 15.69 -12.83 -3.11
N ILE A 241 14.59 -12.07 -3.23
CA ILE A 241 14.41 -11.06 -4.29
C ILE A 241 15.51 -10.00 -4.21
N TRP A 242 15.75 -9.44 -3.02
CA TRP A 242 16.75 -8.39 -2.81
C TRP A 242 18.18 -8.91 -3.02
N ALA A 243 18.48 -10.13 -2.56
CA ALA A 243 19.78 -10.76 -2.83
C ALA A 243 19.98 -11.09 -4.32
N ALA A 244 18.95 -11.58 -5.02
CA ALA A 244 19.03 -11.99 -6.42
C ALA A 244 19.41 -10.83 -7.35
N GLN A 245 19.00 -9.59 -7.04
CA GLN A 245 19.39 -8.38 -7.76
C GLN A 245 20.92 -8.22 -7.89
N HIS A 246 21.69 -8.72 -6.92
CA HIS A 246 23.15 -8.62 -6.88
C HIS A 246 23.88 -9.90 -7.29
N VAL A 247 23.19 -11.05 -7.36
CA VAL A 247 23.82 -12.37 -7.49
C VAL A 247 23.40 -13.11 -8.76
N SER A 248 22.22 -12.85 -9.33
CA SER A 248 21.70 -13.60 -10.48
C SER A 248 20.88 -12.79 -11.49
N SER A 249 19.94 -11.94 -11.04
CA SER A 249 19.06 -11.17 -11.92
C SER A 249 18.34 -10.04 -11.19
N THR A 250 18.34 -8.85 -11.81
CA THR A 250 17.50 -7.69 -11.40
C THR A 250 16.01 -7.92 -11.59
N HIS A 251 15.61 -8.98 -12.32
CA HIS A 251 14.22 -9.31 -12.63
C HIS A 251 13.80 -10.66 -12.06
N PHE A 252 14.37 -11.07 -10.92
CA PHE A 252 14.08 -12.35 -10.25
C PHE A 252 12.58 -12.57 -9.99
N VAL A 253 11.81 -11.51 -9.73
CA VAL A 253 10.34 -11.55 -9.56
C VAL A 253 9.61 -12.21 -10.73
N LEU A 254 10.11 -12.10 -11.96
CA LEU A 254 9.52 -12.75 -13.13
C LEU A 254 9.67 -14.27 -13.07
N PHE A 255 10.83 -14.75 -12.64
CA PHE A 255 11.10 -16.19 -12.47
C PHE A 255 10.31 -16.77 -11.29
N LEU A 256 10.03 -15.95 -10.28
CA LEU A 256 9.15 -16.32 -9.17
C LEU A 256 7.67 -16.44 -9.61
N ALA A 257 7.19 -15.51 -10.43
CA ALA A 257 5.87 -15.60 -11.06
C ALA A 257 5.76 -16.81 -11.99
N LEU A 258 6.81 -17.09 -12.79
CA LEU A 258 6.86 -18.26 -13.64
C LEU A 258 6.89 -19.56 -12.81
N ALA A 259 7.69 -19.63 -11.75
CA ALA A 259 7.74 -20.79 -10.87
C ALA A 259 6.39 -21.10 -10.20
N LEU A 260 5.61 -20.08 -9.82
CA LEU A 260 4.24 -20.26 -9.34
C LEU A 260 3.32 -20.83 -10.41
N LEU A 261 3.43 -20.38 -11.66
CA LEU A 261 2.66 -20.90 -12.78
C LEU A 261 3.03 -22.37 -13.08
N GLU A 262 4.32 -22.65 -13.20
CA GLU A 262 4.90 -23.98 -13.42
C GLU A 262 4.50 -24.99 -12.33
N THR A 263 4.47 -24.56 -11.06
CA THR A 263 4.07 -25.40 -9.91
C THR A 263 2.66 -25.98 -10.07
N TYR A 264 1.78 -25.31 -10.80
CA TYR A 264 0.40 -25.74 -11.05
C TYR A 264 0.11 -26.02 -12.54
N ARG A 265 1.15 -26.10 -13.38
CA ARG A 265 1.09 -26.31 -14.83
C ARG A 265 0.12 -27.41 -15.23
N ASP A 266 0.33 -28.62 -14.69
CA ASP A 266 -0.47 -29.80 -15.05
C ASP A 266 -1.95 -29.63 -14.70
N ILE A 267 -2.28 -28.88 -13.64
CA ILE A 267 -3.66 -28.59 -13.24
C ILE A 267 -4.29 -27.61 -14.23
N ILE A 268 -3.58 -26.54 -14.58
CA ILE A 268 -4.03 -25.51 -15.52
C ILE A 268 -4.29 -26.12 -16.91
N LEU A 269 -3.33 -26.90 -17.42
CA LEU A 269 -3.42 -27.55 -18.73
C LEU A 269 -4.50 -28.66 -18.77
N SER A 270 -4.55 -29.54 -17.78
CA SER A 270 -5.50 -30.67 -17.78
C SER A 270 -6.98 -30.26 -17.65
N ASN A 271 -7.24 -29.08 -17.08
CA ASN A 271 -8.58 -28.50 -16.99
C ASN A 271 -8.86 -27.46 -18.09
N SER A 272 -7.89 -27.19 -18.98
CA SER A 272 -7.94 -26.12 -19.99
C SER A 272 -8.41 -24.76 -19.41
N MET A 273 -7.84 -24.36 -18.27
CA MET A 273 -8.29 -23.16 -17.54
C MET A 273 -8.11 -21.90 -18.38
N ASP A 274 -9.17 -21.07 -18.45
CA ASP A 274 -9.08 -19.73 -19.04
C ASP A 274 -8.47 -18.71 -18.06
N PHE A 275 -8.31 -17.45 -18.50
CA PHE A 275 -7.77 -16.39 -17.64
C PHE A 275 -8.59 -16.15 -16.36
N THR A 276 -9.92 -16.29 -16.41
CA THR A 276 -10.81 -16.12 -15.26
C THR A 276 -10.61 -17.26 -14.26
N ASP A 277 -10.51 -18.49 -14.76
CA ASP A 277 -10.25 -19.67 -13.96
C ASP A 277 -8.87 -19.60 -13.29
N ILE A 278 -7.82 -19.18 -14.02
CA ILE A 278 -6.47 -18.98 -13.49
C ILE A 278 -6.48 -17.91 -12.38
N ILE A 279 -7.12 -16.75 -12.60
CA ILE A 279 -7.26 -15.71 -11.58
C ILE A 279 -7.96 -16.26 -10.33
N LYS A 280 -9.06 -17.00 -10.50
CA LYS A 280 -9.81 -17.58 -9.40
C LYS A 280 -8.99 -18.63 -8.64
N PHE A 281 -8.33 -19.53 -9.37
CA PHE A 281 -7.48 -20.58 -8.81
C PHE A 281 -6.37 -20.00 -7.92
N PHE A 282 -5.61 -19.02 -8.40
CA PHE A 282 -4.55 -18.40 -7.60
C PHE A 282 -5.10 -17.60 -6.42
N ASN A 283 -6.25 -16.93 -6.55
CA ASN A 283 -6.92 -16.30 -5.42
C ASN A 283 -7.38 -17.30 -4.33
N GLU A 284 -7.80 -18.51 -4.71
CA GLU A 284 -8.15 -19.59 -3.77
C GLU A 284 -6.92 -20.29 -3.18
N MET A 285 -5.76 -20.20 -3.85
CA MET A 285 -4.48 -20.78 -3.43
C MET A 285 -3.56 -19.82 -2.65
N ALA A 286 -3.93 -18.54 -2.54
CA ALA A 286 -3.23 -17.56 -1.72
C ALA A 286 -2.99 -18.08 -0.29
N GLU A 287 -1.77 -17.87 0.21
CA GLU A 287 -1.24 -18.36 1.50
C GLU A 287 -1.13 -19.90 1.61
N ARG A 288 -1.28 -20.66 0.51
CA ARG A 288 -1.19 -22.13 0.48
C ARG A 288 -0.08 -22.68 -0.42
N HIS A 289 0.74 -21.81 -1.02
CA HIS A 289 1.87 -22.21 -1.85
C HIS A 289 3.02 -22.77 -1.00
N ASN A 290 3.76 -23.75 -1.53
CA ASN A 290 5.02 -24.18 -0.93
C ASN A 290 6.14 -23.23 -1.36
N ALA A 291 6.32 -22.12 -0.64
CA ALA A 291 7.27 -21.07 -1.00
C ALA A 291 8.70 -21.57 -1.17
N ALA A 292 9.16 -22.53 -0.36
CA ALA A 292 10.50 -23.09 -0.46
C ALA A 292 10.72 -23.86 -1.78
N ALA A 293 9.72 -24.64 -2.22
CA ALA A 293 9.77 -25.32 -3.51
C ALA A 293 9.71 -24.35 -4.70
N VAL A 294 8.82 -23.35 -4.60
CA VAL A 294 8.65 -22.29 -5.60
C VAL A 294 9.94 -21.45 -5.76
N LEU A 295 10.59 -21.07 -4.65
CA LEU A 295 11.88 -20.34 -4.67
C LEU A 295 13.03 -21.19 -5.22
N GLY A 296 12.99 -22.51 -5.01
CA GLY A 296 13.92 -23.46 -5.65
C GLY A 296 13.74 -23.46 -7.17
N LEU A 297 12.52 -23.72 -7.63
CA LEU A 297 12.17 -23.74 -9.06
C LEU A 297 12.46 -22.39 -9.76
N ALA A 298 12.21 -21.26 -9.10
CA ALA A 298 12.55 -19.93 -9.63
C ALA A 298 14.06 -19.78 -9.90
N ARG A 299 14.93 -20.37 -9.07
CA ARG A 299 16.39 -20.37 -9.29
C ARG A 299 16.77 -21.29 -10.46
N ASP A 300 16.16 -22.47 -10.54
CA ASP A 300 16.41 -23.42 -11.63
C ASP A 300 15.99 -22.84 -13.00
N LEU A 301 14.87 -22.10 -13.06
CA LEU A 301 14.41 -21.39 -14.27
C LEU A 301 15.38 -20.26 -14.70
N VAL A 302 16.00 -19.54 -13.75
CA VAL A 302 17.07 -18.56 -14.06
C VAL A 302 18.27 -19.26 -14.70
N LEU A 303 18.73 -20.37 -14.11
CA LEU A 303 19.86 -21.15 -14.63
C LEU A 303 19.55 -21.74 -16.01
N GLN A 304 18.34 -22.27 -16.21
CA GLN A 304 17.88 -22.79 -17.50
C GLN A 304 17.91 -21.71 -18.59
N LEU A 305 17.43 -20.50 -18.31
CA LEU A 305 17.46 -19.40 -19.28
C LEU A 305 18.90 -18.95 -19.58
N GLN A 306 19.77 -18.85 -18.56
CA GLN A 306 21.18 -18.52 -18.74
C GLN A 306 21.88 -19.53 -19.67
N LEU A 307 21.70 -20.83 -19.42
CA LEU A 307 22.23 -21.89 -20.28
C LEU A 307 21.66 -21.83 -21.71
N LEU A 308 20.37 -21.49 -21.89
CA LEU A 308 19.77 -21.32 -23.23
C LEU A 308 20.30 -20.10 -24.00
N ILE A 309 20.84 -19.09 -23.30
CA ILE A 309 21.51 -17.93 -23.89
C ILE A 309 22.98 -18.27 -24.22
N GLU A 310 23.69 -18.98 -23.34
CA GLU A 310 25.09 -19.37 -23.56
C GLU A 310 25.28 -20.41 -24.67
N ASN A 311 24.26 -21.21 -24.98
CA ASN A 311 24.28 -22.23 -26.05
C ASN A 311 23.78 -21.71 -27.42
N LYS A 312 23.71 -20.38 -27.63
CA LYS A 312 23.32 -19.72 -28.90
C LYS A 312 24.48 -18.96 -29.54
#